data_AF-A0A956DB35-F1
#
_entry.id   AF-A0A956DB35-F1
#
_cell.length_a   1.000
_cell.length_b   1.000
_cell.length_c   1.000
_cell.angle_alpha   90.00
_cell.angle_beta   90.00
_cell.angle_gamma   90.00
#
_symmetry.space_group_name_H-M   'P 1'
#
loop_
_entity.id
_entity.type
_entity.pdbx_description
1 polymer ?
#
loop_
_entity_poly.entity_id
_entity_poly.type
_entity_poly.pdbx_seq_one_letter_code
_entity_poly.pdbx_strand_id
1 'polypeptide(L)'
;MIDQDTRALLDRFGFDEKTFETLRARLRAGELGDATNRIRGRVEPPAPEDVTPLPPRGSAAREELAAAGRAAIAAGKVGAIVLAGGMATRFGGVVKAAVEALDGLTFLELKLKDLQAAARDAGGKVPAFLMTSFATHDDVTRLAAKGSTDSVPVETFPQLISLRLQPDAELFRDRAGNLSPYAPGHGDLPEAIRRSGLLERFMAGGGELLFMSNVDNLTATLDPAVVGAHLAGKKPVTAEMAPNSPGDKGGAPARVDGVPQIVEGFRFPSDFDQDSIPVFNTNTLVFDAKALADDFRLTWFAVTKKVDELPAIQLERLVGELTAFLPATFLRVEREGEDARFQPAKDPEELVRRQDEIRTALRARGVI
;
A
#
# COMPACT_ATOMS: atom_id res chain seq x y z
N MET A 1 -15.08 29.33 -7.77
CA MET A 1 -13.89 29.19 -8.63
C MET A 1 -12.75 28.60 -7.81
N ILE A 2 -11.82 27.92 -8.46
CA ILE A 2 -10.56 27.45 -7.86
C ILE A 2 -9.61 28.63 -7.87
N ASP A 3 -9.03 29.00 -6.73
CA ASP A 3 -8.02 30.07 -6.63
C ASP A 3 -6.68 29.64 -7.27
N GLN A 4 -5.81 30.62 -7.50
CA GLN A 4 -4.55 30.41 -8.23
C GLN A 4 -3.60 29.43 -7.51
N ASP A 5 -3.49 29.53 -6.18
CA ASP A 5 -2.60 28.69 -5.39
C ASP A 5 -3.07 27.24 -5.39
N THR A 6 -4.38 27.03 -5.22
CA THR A 6 -4.99 25.70 -5.34
C THR A 6 -4.80 25.14 -6.76
N ARG A 7 -4.95 25.96 -7.81
CA ARG A 7 -4.71 25.50 -9.19
C ARG A 7 -3.26 25.07 -9.39
N ALA A 8 -2.29 25.85 -8.91
CA ALA A 8 -0.88 25.50 -9.00
C ALA A 8 -0.55 24.18 -8.26
N LEU A 9 -1.16 23.97 -7.08
CA LEU A 9 -1.03 22.71 -6.35
C LEU A 9 -1.61 21.52 -7.13
N LEU A 10 -2.83 21.69 -7.67
CA LEU A 10 -3.51 20.67 -8.47
C LEU A 10 -2.68 20.28 -9.71
N ASP A 11 -2.14 21.27 -10.41
CA ASP A 11 -1.31 21.03 -11.60
C ASP A 11 0.01 20.33 -11.24
N ARG A 12 0.67 20.74 -10.14
CA ARG A 12 1.92 20.12 -9.65
C ARG A 12 1.76 18.63 -9.35
N PHE A 13 0.62 18.24 -8.77
CA PHE A 13 0.37 16.86 -8.33
C PHE A 13 -0.57 16.09 -9.25
N GLY A 14 -0.77 16.57 -10.48
CA GLY A 14 -1.37 15.79 -11.54
C GLY A 14 -2.88 15.60 -11.44
N PHE A 15 -3.61 16.64 -11.02
CA PHE A 15 -5.07 16.68 -11.05
C PHE A 15 -5.61 16.42 -12.47
N ASP A 16 -6.49 15.42 -12.60
CA ASP A 16 -7.21 15.14 -13.84
C ASP A 16 -8.62 15.73 -13.76
N GLU A 17 -8.78 16.93 -14.34
CA GLU A 17 -10.04 17.67 -14.36
C GLU A 17 -11.16 16.93 -15.10
N LYS A 18 -10.82 16.18 -16.17
CA LYS A 18 -11.80 15.43 -16.95
C LYS A 18 -12.34 14.24 -16.14
N THR A 19 -11.44 13.49 -15.50
CA THR A 19 -11.83 12.38 -14.62
C THR A 19 -12.61 12.92 -13.43
N PHE A 20 -12.17 14.02 -12.83
CA PHE A 20 -12.86 14.67 -11.72
C PHE A 20 -14.30 15.07 -12.07
N GLU A 21 -14.53 15.81 -13.15
CA GLU A 21 -15.88 16.23 -13.55
C GLU A 21 -16.76 15.04 -13.96
N THR A 22 -16.18 14.00 -14.56
CA THR A 22 -16.90 12.75 -14.86
C THR A 22 -17.39 12.07 -13.57
N LEU A 23 -16.53 11.92 -12.57
CA LEU A 23 -16.90 11.29 -11.31
C LEU A 23 -17.88 12.15 -10.51
N ARG A 24 -17.71 13.47 -10.54
CA ARG A 24 -18.64 14.43 -9.93
C ARG A 24 -20.04 14.32 -10.54
N ALA A 25 -20.14 14.21 -11.86
CA ALA A 25 -21.43 14.01 -12.54
C ALA A 25 -22.08 12.68 -12.15
N ARG A 26 -21.30 11.60 -12.06
CA ARG A 26 -21.78 10.27 -11.63
C ARG A 26 -22.25 10.28 -10.17
N LEU A 27 -21.53 10.97 -9.28
CA LEU A 27 -21.96 11.17 -7.89
C LEU A 27 -23.30 11.93 -7.83
N ARG A 28 -23.43 13.03 -8.60
CA ARG A 28 -24.68 13.80 -8.70
C ARG A 28 -25.86 12.96 -9.21
N ALA A 29 -25.59 12.03 -10.12
CA ALA A 29 -26.59 11.10 -10.65
C ALA A 29 -26.92 9.93 -9.69
N GLY A 30 -26.25 9.83 -8.53
CA GLY A 30 -26.43 8.73 -7.57
C GLY A 30 -25.79 7.40 -8.00
N GLU A 31 -24.89 7.44 -8.98
CA GLU A 31 -24.17 6.25 -9.47
C GLU A 31 -22.93 5.90 -8.63
N LEU A 32 -22.54 6.77 -7.71
CA LEU A 32 -21.43 6.58 -6.78
C LEU A 32 -21.93 6.84 -5.35
N GLY A 33 -21.48 6.00 -4.41
CA GLY A 33 -21.88 6.06 -3.00
C GLY A 33 -21.72 4.70 -2.31
N ASP A 34 -21.92 4.67 -1.00
CA ASP A 34 -21.71 3.48 -0.15
C ASP A 34 -22.42 2.23 -0.68
N ALA A 35 -23.67 2.36 -1.14
CA ALA A 35 -24.43 1.24 -1.70
C ALA A 35 -23.85 0.71 -3.02
N THR A 36 -23.26 1.59 -3.85
CA THR A 36 -22.68 1.22 -5.14
C THR A 36 -21.26 0.67 -5.01
N ASN A 37 -20.59 0.89 -3.88
CA ASN A 37 -19.29 0.28 -3.59
C ASN A 37 -19.38 -1.24 -3.35
N ARG A 38 -20.57 -1.73 -2.95
CA ARG A 38 -20.80 -3.15 -2.69
C ARG A 38 -20.82 -3.95 -3.99
N ILE A 39 -20.19 -5.12 -3.94
CA ILE A 39 -20.21 -6.09 -5.03
C ILE A 39 -21.65 -6.58 -5.23
N ARG A 40 -22.09 -6.61 -6.50
CA ARG A 40 -23.40 -7.15 -6.90
C ARG A 40 -23.34 -8.60 -7.38
N GLY A 41 -22.14 -9.09 -7.71
CA GLY A 41 -21.90 -10.46 -8.14
C GLY A 41 -21.89 -11.45 -6.97
N ARG A 42 -21.67 -12.71 -7.29
CA ARG A 42 -21.57 -13.79 -6.29
C ARG A 42 -20.25 -13.66 -5.55
N VAL A 43 -20.30 -13.52 -4.23
CA VAL A 43 -19.12 -13.50 -3.36
C VAL A 43 -19.06 -14.79 -2.56
N GLU A 44 -17.89 -15.41 -2.57
CA GLU A 44 -17.59 -16.63 -1.82
C GLU A 44 -16.30 -16.45 -1.02
N PRO A 45 -16.16 -17.18 0.11
CA PRO A 45 -14.87 -17.29 0.78
C PRO A 45 -13.78 -17.82 -0.18
N PRO A 46 -12.50 -17.55 0.11
CA PRO A 46 -11.41 -18.11 -0.67
C PRO A 46 -11.41 -19.64 -0.56
N ALA A 47 -11.10 -20.33 -1.65
CA ALA A 47 -10.88 -21.76 -1.62
C ALA A 47 -9.56 -22.06 -0.87
N PRO A 48 -9.40 -23.27 -0.27
CA PRO A 48 -8.15 -23.63 0.42
C PRO A 48 -6.89 -23.43 -0.43
N GLU A 49 -6.97 -23.70 -1.72
CA GLU A 49 -5.87 -23.51 -2.68
C GLU A 49 -5.57 -22.05 -3.05
N ASP A 50 -6.47 -21.11 -2.75
CA ASP A 50 -6.25 -19.69 -3.01
C ASP A 50 -5.23 -19.09 -2.04
N VAL A 51 -5.13 -19.66 -0.84
CA VAL A 51 -4.25 -19.17 0.24
C VAL A 51 -3.13 -20.17 0.50
N THR A 52 -1.90 -19.80 0.13
CA THR A 52 -0.71 -20.62 0.32
C THR A 52 0.06 -20.15 1.56
N PRO A 53 0.37 -21.00 2.55
CA PRO A 53 1.21 -20.59 3.68
C PRO A 53 2.67 -20.42 3.25
N LEU A 54 3.29 -19.37 3.75
CA LEU A 54 4.74 -19.23 3.73
C LEU A 54 5.36 -20.33 4.61
N PRO A 55 6.36 -21.10 4.13
CA PRO A 55 6.96 -22.15 4.94
C PRO A 55 7.51 -21.60 6.27
N PRO A 56 7.45 -22.38 7.37
CA PRO A 56 7.92 -21.92 8.67
C PRO A 56 9.38 -21.47 8.63
N ARG A 57 9.70 -20.41 9.37
CA ARG A 57 11.07 -19.93 9.55
C ARG A 57 11.99 -21.08 10.01
N GLY A 58 13.18 -21.17 9.41
CA GLY A 58 14.16 -22.22 9.69
C GLY A 58 13.89 -23.57 9.01
N SER A 59 12.78 -23.73 8.29
CA SER A 59 12.54 -24.94 7.49
C SER A 59 13.37 -24.94 6.20
N ALA A 60 13.69 -26.13 5.69
CA ALA A 60 14.42 -26.27 4.42
C ALA A 60 13.70 -25.60 3.24
N ALA A 61 12.36 -25.71 3.19
CA ALA A 61 11.54 -25.05 2.17
C ALA A 61 11.62 -23.52 2.27
N ARG A 62 11.65 -22.94 3.48
CA ARG A 62 11.83 -21.50 3.67
C ARG A 62 13.22 -21.06 3.18
N GLU A 63 14.26 -21.83 3.47
CA GLU A 63 15.62 -21.51 3.04
C GLU A 63 15.81 -21.62 1.53
N GLU A 64 15.14 -22.57 0.86
CA GLU A 64 15.14 -22.66 -0.61
C GLU A 64 14.53 -21.40 -1.24
N LEU A 65 13.37 -20.97 -0.74
CA LEU A 65 12.76 -19.71 -1.19
C LEU A 65 13.66 -18.51 -0.87
N ALA A 66 14.27 -18.47 0.32
CA ALA A 66 15.14 -17.38 0.73
C ALA A 66 16.39 -17.29 -0.17
N ALA A 67 16.96 -18.43 -0.55
CA ALA A 67 18.09 -18.50 -1.47
C ALA A 67 17.73 -17.94 -2.85
N ALA A 68 16.55 -18.29 -3.38
CA ALA A 68 16.07 -17.75 -4.65
C ALA A 68 15.85 -16.22 -4.59
N GLY A 69 15.25 -15.72 -3.50
CA GLY A 69 15.06 -14.28 -3.32
C GLY A 69 16.37 -13.51 -3.11
N ARG A 70 17.32 -14.05 -2.33
CA ARG A 70 18.66 -13.46 -2.17
C ARG A 70 19.37 -13.37 -3.51
N ALA A 71 19.29 -14.42 -4.34
CA ALA A 71 19.86 -14.41 -5.68
C ALA A 71 19.21 -13.34 -6.57
N ALA A 72 17.90 -13.12 -6.48
CA ALA A 72 17.22 -12.06 -7.22
C ALA A 72 17.66 -10.65 -6.77
N ILE A 73 17.78 -10.42 -5.45
CA ILE A 73 18.29 -9.15 -4.91
C ILE A 73 19.75 -8.92 -5.33
N ALA A 74 20.60 -9.95 -5.23
CA ALA A 74 22.01 -9.88 -5.65
C ALA A 74 22.16 -9.53 -7.14
N ALA A 75 21.25 -10.05 -7.97
CA ALA A 75 21.19 -9.76 -9.40
C ALA A 75 20.59 -8.39 -9.75
N GLY A 76 20.22 -7.57 -8.75
CA GLY A 76 19.63 -6.24 -8.97
C GLY A 76 18.19 -6.26 -9.48
N LYS A 77 17.49 -7.41 -9.36
CA LYS A 77 16.15 -7.59 -9.91
C LYS A 77 15.02 -7.07 -9.02
N VAL A 78 15.32 -6.74 -7.76
CA VAL A 78 14.31 -6.42 -6.74
C VAL A 78 14.42 -4.96 -6.32
N GLY A 79 13.32 -4.23 -6.43
CA GLY A 79 13.14 -2.89 -5.86
C GLY A 79 12.05 -2.90 -4.80
N ALA A 80 11.98 -1.82 -4.02
CA ALA A 80 10.97 -1.62 -3.00
C ALA A 80 10.11 -0.39 -3.30
N ILE A 81 8.82 -0.46 -2.98
CA ILE A 81 7.90 0.66 -2.95
C ILE A 81 7.42 0.83 -1.51
N VAL A 82 7.55 2.04 -0.97
CA VAL A 82 7.02 2.37 0.36
C VAL A 82 5.91 3.40 0.21
N LEU A 83 4.71 3.05 0.64
CA LEU A 83 3.56 3.96 0.64
C LEU A 83 3.70 4.95 1.81
N ALA A 84 4.03 6.20 1.49
CA ALA A 84 4.35 7.29 2.41
C ALA A 84 3.46 8.55 2.18
N GLY A 85 2.26 8.36 1.61
CA GLY A 85 1.31 9.44 1.33
C GLY A 85 0.50 9.92 2.54
N GLY A 86 0.57 9.21 3.67
CA GLY A 86 -0.28 9.44 4.84
C GLY A 86 0.23 10.54 5.78
N MET A 87 -0.67 11.44 6.16
CA MET A 87 -0.49 12.33 7.30
C MET A 87 -0.84 11.60 8.60
N ALA A 88 -0.08 11.85 9.65
CA ALA A 88 -0.35 11.33 11.00
C ALA A 88 -1.19 12.34 11.80
N THR A 89 -2.43 12.56 11.38
CA THR A 89 -3.35 13.52 12.03
C THR A 89 -3.54 13.23 13.52
N ARG A 90 -3.57 11.94 13.90
CA ARG A 90 -3.63 11.47 15.31
C ARG A 90 -2.31 11.63 16.08
N PHE A 91 -1.21 11.98 15.41
CA PHE A 91 0.11 12.22 15.98
C PHE A 91 0.48 13.71 15.91
N GLY A 92 -0.53 14.60 15.91
CA GLY A 92 -0.30 16.06 15.88
C GLY A 92 -0.12 16.65 14.48
N GLY A 93 -0.50 15.93 13.42
CA GLY A 93 -0.54 16.49 12.06
C GLY A 93 0.80 16.51 11.33
N VAL A 94 1.77 15.72 11.77
CA VAL A 94 3.05 15.52 11.07
C VAL A 94 2.93 14.46 9.97
N VAL A 95 3.91 14.39 9.08
CA VAL A 95 4.03 13.30 8.10
C VAL A 95 4.29 11.98 8.83
N LYS A 96 3.54 10.92 8.51
CA LYS A 96 3.65 9.62 9.18
C LYS A 96 5.06 9.02 9.12
N ALA A 97 5.73 9.19 7.98
CA ALA A 97 7.10 8.76 7.77
C ALA A 97 8.12 9.35 8.76
N ALA A 98 7.83 10.54 9.32
CA ALA A 98 8.70 11.28 10.24
C ALA A 98 8.42 11.01 11.72
N VAL A 99 7.38 10.23 12.03
CA VAL A 99 7.04 9.88 13.42
C VAL A 99 8.07 8.90 13.97
N GLU A 100 8.61 9.19 15.15
CA GLU A 100 9.43 8.24 15.91
C GLU A 100 8.61 7.00 16.26
N ALA A 101 9.10 5.84 15.81
CA ALA A 101 8.41 4.57 15.94
C ALA A 101 9.04 3.67 17.00
N LEU A 102 10.36 3.56 16.99
CA LEU A 102 11.09 2.64 17.87
C LEU A 102 12.51 3.13 18.13
N ASP A 103 12.91 3.16 19.40
CA ASP A 103 14.29 3.39 19.86
C ASP A 103 14.96 4.64 19.22
N GLY A 104 14.23 5.76 19.14
CA GLY A 104 14.72 7.02 18.56
C GLY A 104 14.70 7.10 17.04
N LEU A 105 14.21 6.06 16.34
CA LEU A 105 14.15 5.98 14.89
C LEU A 105 12.73 6.18 14.37
N THR A 106 12.60 6.94 13.29
CA THR A 106 11.34 7.15 12.59
C THR A 106 10.89 5.94 11.79
N PHE A 107 9.60 5.90 11.41
CA PHE A 107 9.08 4.85 10.52
C PHE A 107 9.90 4.72 9.23
N LEU A 108 10.25 5.84 8.59
CA LEU A 108 11.00 5.80 7.33
C LEU A 108 12.44 5.33 7.54
N GLU A 109 13.11 5.76 8.61
CA GLU A 109 14.47 5.29 8.92
C GLU A 109 14.52 3.78 9.16
N LEU A 110 13.53 3.22 9.85
CA LEU A 110 13.42 1.77 10.06
C LEU A 110 13.13 1.02 8.76
N LYS A 111 12.26 1.56 7.89
CA LYS A 111 12.03 0.98 6.55
C LYS A 111 13.30 0.99 5.70
N LEU A 112 14.07 2.07 5.71
CA LEU A 112 15.32 2.13 4.94
C LEU A 112 16.41 1.22 5.54
N LYS A 113 16.49 1.10 6.86
CA LYS A 113 17.37 0.13 7.54
C LYS A 113 17.03 -1.32 7.17
N ASP A 114 15.75 -1.65 7.06
CA ASP A 114 15.31 -2.97 6.59
C ASP A 114 15.82 -3.27 5.19
N LEU A 115 15.60 -2.35 4.23
CA LEU A 115 16.11 -2.52 2.87
C LEU A 115 17.64 -2.62 2.82
N GLN A 116 18.34 -1.86 3.66
CA GLN A 116 19.80 -1.93 3.77
C GLN A 116 20.28 -3.26 4.34
N ALA A 117 19.56 -3.83 5.31
CA ALA A 117 19.84 -5.15 5.86
C ALA A 117 19.64 -6.23 4.80
N ALA A 118 18.52 -6.20 4.07
CA ALA A 118 18.23 -7.13 2.98
C ALA A 118 19.26 -7.03 1.83
N ALA A 119 19.62 -5.81 1.43
CA ALA A 119 20.64 -5.58 0.41
C ALA A 119 22.02 -6.13 0.84
N ARG A 120 22.38 -5.94 2.12
CA ARG A 120 23.64 -6.44 2.69
C ARG A 120 23.68 -7.96 2.77
N ASP A 121 22.60 -8.59 3.25
CA ASP A 121 22.46 -10.05 3.36
C ASP A 121 22.59 -10.73 1.99
N ALA A 122 21.97 -10.14 0.96
CA ALA A 122 22.04 -10.65 -0.40
C ALA A 122 23.33 -10.26 -1.15
N GLY A 123 24.11 -9.30 -0.65
CA GLY A 123 25.26 -8.75 -1.38
C GLY A 123 24.88 -7.98 -2.65
N GLY A 124 23.73 -7.28 -2.62
CA GLY A 124 23.15 -6.59 -3.78
C GLY A 124 22.72 -5.15 -3.51
N LYS A 125 21.84 -4.64 -4.37
CA LYS A 125 21.20 -3.32 -4.23
C LYS A 125 19.69 -3.48 -4.26
N VAL A 126 19.00 -2.60 -3.54
CA VAL A 126 17.54 -2.53 -3.52
C VAL A 126 17.14 -1.06 -3.73
N PRO A 127 16.88 -0.61 -4.97
CA PRO A 127 16.34 0.74 -5.17
C PRO A 127 14.98 0.87 -4.48
N ALA A 128 14.77 1.99 -3.81
CA ALA A 128 13.55 2.27 -3.07
C ALA A 128 12.80 3.45 -3.69
N PHE A 129 11.51 3.26 -3.94
CA PHE A 129 10.62 4.27 -4.51
C PHE A 129 9.54 4.64 -3.48
N LEU A 130 9.60 5.85 -2.95
CA LEU A 130 8.64 6.28 -1.93
C LEU A 130 7.46 6.98 -2.62
N MET A 131 6.28 6.36 -2.53
CA MET A 131 5.04 6.93 -3.04
C MET A 131 4.48 7.92 -2.02
N THR A 132 4.53 9.21 -2.34
CA THR A 132 4.08 10.29 -1.44
C THR A 132 2.70 10.82 -1.83
N SER A 133 2.21 11.85 -1.15
CA SER A 133 1.05 12.65 -1.57
C SER A 133 1.43 14.13 -1.66
N PHE A 134 0.53 14.98 -2.15
CA PHE A 134 0.74 16.43 -2.15
C PHE A 134 1.06 16.99 -0.75
N ALA A 135 0.54 16.35 0.31
CA ALA A 135 0.75 16.75 1.69
C ALA A 135 2.07 16.26 2.30
N THR A 136 2.68 15.20 1.73
CA THR A 136 3.88 14.57 2.30
C THR A 136 5.11 14.68 1.42
N HIS A 137 4.98 15.07 0.15
CA HIS A 137 6.05 14.95 -0.85
C HIS A 137 7.34 15.68 -0.46
N ASP A 138 7.24 16.95 -0.07
CA ASP A 138 8.42 17.78 0.18
C ASP A 138 9.19 17.31 1.44
N ASP A 139 8.47 16.94 2.50
CA ASP A 139 9.06 16.45 3.74
C ASP A 139 9.64 15.04 3.58
N VAL A 140 8.92 14.11 2.95
CA VAL A 140 9.42 12.75 2.70
C VAL A 140 10.63 12.80 1.79
N THR A 141 10.66 13.65 0.76
CA THR A 141 11.83 13.79 -0.12
C THR A 141 13.07 14.27 0.65
N ARG A 142 12.90 15.22 1.58
CA ARG A 142 13.98 15.69 2.46
C ARG A 142 14.50 14.59 3.38
N LEU A 143 13.61 13.76 3.93
CA LEU A 143 13.99 12.63 4.79
C LEU A 143 14.66 11.51 3.98
N ALA A 144 14.11 11.19 2.82
CA ALA A 144 14.63 10.18 1.89
C ALA A 144 16.08 10.47 1.48
N ALA A 145 16.39 11.73 1.17
CA ALA A 145 17.74 12.15 0.81
C ALA A 145 18.79 11.86 1.90
N LYS A 146 18.39 11.89 3.19
CA LYS A 146 19.29 11.58 4.32
C LYS A 146 19.51 10.07 4.51
N GLY A 147 18.52 9.26 4.15
CA GLY A 147 18.56 7.79 4.31
C GLY A 147 19.03 7.04 3.07
N SER A 148 19.19 7.73 1.94
CA SER A 148 19.65 7.15 0.67
C SER A 148 21.12 6.74 0.75
N THR A 149 21.44 5.55 0.22
CA THR A 149 22.79 4.99 0.19
C THR A 149 23.08 4.34 -1.17
N ASP A 150 24.34 3.95 -1.41
CA ASP A 150 24.70 3.25 -2.66
C ASP A 150 24.01 1.89 -2.82
N SER A 151 23.68 1.22 -1.71
CA SER A 151 22.98 -0.07 -1.69
C SER A 151 21.47 0.09 -1.72
N VAL A 152 20.94 1.22 -1.25
CA VAL A 152 19.52 1.56 -1.26
C VAL A 152 19.36 2.99 -1.78
N PRO A 153 19.50 3.21 -3.10
CA PRO A 153 19.22 4.51 -3.68
C PRO A 153 17.71 4.78 -3.56
N VAL A 154 17.35 5.94 -3.01
CA VAL A 154 15.97 6.31 -2.74
C VAL A 154 15.52 7.44 -3.67
N GLU A 155 14.41 7.22 -4.37
CA GLU A 155 13.71 8.22 -5.17
C GLU A 155 12.26 8.36 -4.69
N THR A 156 11.67 9.55 -4.82
CA THR A 156 10.28 9.81 -4.43
C THR A 156 9.42 10.13 -5.65
N PHE A 157 8.15 9.76 -5.59
CA PHE A 157 7.16 10.14 -6.59
C PHE A 157 5.81 10.34 -5.92
N PRO A 158 5.07 11.41 -6.24
CA PRO A 158 3.76 11.61 -5.64
C PRO A 158 2.69 10.79 -6.37
N GLN A 159 1.72 10.31 -5.59
CA GLN A 159 0.42 9.92 -6.12
C GLN A 159 -0.36 11.16 -6.62
N LEU A 160 -1.51 10.95 -7.25
CA LEU A 160 -2.29 12.05 -7.79
C LEU A 160 -2.95 12.86 -6.66
N ILE A 161 -3.63 13.94 -7.07
CA ILE A 161 -4.43 14.81 -6.21
C ILE A 161 -5.83 14.98 -6.80
N SER A 162 -6.83 15.15 -5.94
CA SER A 162 -8.20 15.49 -6.32
C SER A 162 -8.84 16.41 -5.27
N LEU A 163 -10.07 16.87 -5.52
CA LEU A 163 -10.83 17.76 -4.63
C LEU A 163 -11.98 17.01 -3.97
N ARG A 164 -12.17 17.22 -2.66
CA ARG A 164 -13.32 16.67 -1.94
C ARG A 164 -14.61 17.28 -2.49
N LEU A 165 -15.65 16.46 -2.48
CA LEU A 165 -17.01 16.87 -2.83
C LEU A 165 -17.90 16.86 -1.57
N GLN A 166 -18.96 17.64 -1.59
CA GLN A 166 -20.08 17.51 -0.66
C GLN A 166 -20.98 16.35 -1.12
N PRO A 167 -21.88 15.84 -0.25
CA PRO A 167 -22.83 14.79 -0.64
C PRO A 167 -23.73 15.12 -1.84
N ASP A 168 -23.97 16.40 -2.12
CA ASP A 168 -24.71 16.89 -3.30
C ASP A 168 -23.83 17.07 -4.55
N ALA A 169 -22.58 16.59 -4.48
CA ALA A 169 -21.54 16.70 -5.49
C ALA A 169 -21.05 18.13 -5.76
N GLU A 170 -21.33 19.10 -4.90
CA GLU A 170 -20.65 20.41 -4.97
C GLU A 170 -19.23 20.35 -4.41
N LEU A 171 -18.40 21.33 -4.77
CA LEU A 171 -17.04 21.40 -4.22
C LEU A 171 -17.10 21.57 -2.70
N PHE A 172 -16.35 20.74 -1.98
CA PHE A 172 -16.22 20.87 -0.53
C PHE A 172 -15.29 22.03 -0.19
N ARG A 173 -15.71 22.84 0.78
CA ARG A 173 -14.90 23.89 1.39
C ARG A 173 -14.81 23.67 2.89
N ASP A 174 -13.61 23.88 3.44
CA ASP A 174 -13.39 23.82 4.88
C ASP A 174 -14.06 25.02 5.60
N ARG A 175 -13.94 25.08 6.94
CA ARG A 175 -14.53 26.19 7.72
C ARG A 175 -13.92 27.56 7.40
N ALA A 176 -12.73 27.60 6.81
CA ALA A 176 -12.08 28.83 6.35
C ALA A 176 -12.49 29.21 4.91
N GLY A 177 -13.33 28.40 4.25
CA GLY A 177 -13.80 28.63 2.88
C GLY A 177 -12.83 28.16 1.80
N ASN A 178 -11.73 27.50 2.16
CA ASN A 178 -10.76 26.98 1.21
C ASN A 178 -11.24 25.67 0.60
N LEU A 179 -10.86 25.40 -0.64
CA LEU A 179 -11.06 24.07 -1.22
C LEU A 179 -10.24 23.04 -0.44
N SER A 180 -10.74 21.81 -0.37
CA SER A 180 -10.07 20.74 0.38
C SER A 180 -9.56 19.64 -0.55
N PRO A 181 -8.27 19.67 -0.94
CA PRO A 181 -7.65 18.60 -1.70
C PRO A 181 -7.47 17.31 -0.90
N TYR A 182 -7.35 16.19 -1.60
CA TYR A 182 -7.01 14.90 -1.03
C TYR A 182 -6.23 14.05 -2.03
N ALA A 183 -5.58 13.00 -1.53
CA ALA A 183 -4.89 12.00 -2.32
C ALA A 183 -5.85 10.83 -2.65
N PRO A 184 -6.05 10.45 -3.92
CA PRO A 184 -7.05 9.44 -4.33
C PRO A 184 -6.80 7.98 -3.94
N GLY A 185 -5.97 7.72 -2.92
CA GLY A 185 -5.69 6.38 -2.42
C GLY A 185 -4.58 5.66 -3.17
N HIS A 186 -4.14 4.54 -2.59
CA HIS A 186 -2.97 3.80 -3.07
C HIS A 186 -3.20 3.06 -4.40
N GLY A 187 -4.44 2.99 -4.90
CA GLY A 187 -4.73 2.50 -6.26
C GLY A 187 -4.12 3.36 -7.37
N ASP A 188 -3.66 4.57 -7.06
CA ASP A 188 -2.89 5.42 -7.97
C ASP A 188 -1.51 4.84 -8.32
N LEU A 189 -1.02 3.85 -7.56
CA LEU A 189 0.37 3.38 -7.66
C LEU A 189 0.81 3.07 -9.11
N PRO A 190 0.10 2.24 -9.90
CA PRO A 190 0.54 1.91 -11.26
C PRO A 190 0.63 3.14 -12.16
N GLU A 191 -0.30 4.08 -12.03
CA GLU A 191 -0.28 5.31 -12.82
C GLU A 191 0.84 6.26 -12.39
N ALA A 192 0.97 6.49 -11.08
CA ALA A 192 1.94 7.41 -10.50
C ALA A 192 3.38 7.00 -10.79
N ILE A 193 3.71 5.70 -10.67
CA ILE A 193 5.07 5.20 -10.93
C ILE A 193 5.42 5.19 -12.43
N ARG A 194 4.43 5.03 -13.32
CA ARG A 194 4.61 5.18 -14.77
C ARG A 194 4.88 6.63 -15.15
N ARG A 195 4.05 7.56 -14.64
CA ARG A 195 4.16 9.00 -14.92
C ARG A 195 5.48 9.61 -14.45
N SER A 196 6.09 9.06 -13.40
CA SER A 196 7.42 9.50 -12.92
C SER A 196 8.59 8.97 -13.76
N GLY A 197 8.34 8.02 -14.68
CA GLY A 197 9.36 7.31 -15.44
C GLY A 197 10.22 6.36 -14.59
N LEU A 198 9.93 6.20 -13.29
CA LEU A 198 10.69 5.32 -12.39
C LEU A 198 10.54 3.87 -12.79
N LEU A 199 9.33 3.44 -13.13
CA LEU A 199 9.07 2.06 -13.52
C LEU A 199 9.87 1.66 -14.77
N GLU A 200 9.87 2.53 -15.79
CA GLU A 200 10.63 2.32 -17.02
C GLU A 200 12.13 2.25 -16.74
N ARG A 201 12.69 3.20 -15.96
CA ARG A 201 14.11 3.18 -15.58
C ARG A 201 14.48 1.94 -14.78
N PHE A 202 13.64 1.52 -13.83
CA PHE A 202 13.86 0.33 -13.03
C PHE A 202 13.93 -0.92 -13.92
N MET A 203 12.95 -1.10 -14.82
CA MET A 203 12.93 -2.24 -15.74
C MET A 203 14.10 -2.21 -16.74
N ALA A 204 14.43 -1.04 -17.28
CA ALA A 204 15.59 -0.88 -18.17
C ALA A 204 16.92 -1.20 -17.47
N GLY A 205 16.99 -1.01 -16.15
CA GLY A 205 18.13 -1.39 -15.31
C GLY A 205 18.18 -2.88 -14.93
N GLY A 206 17.27 -3.71 -15.43
CA GLY A 206 17.17 -5.14 -15.09
C GLY A 206 16.27 -5.45 -13.90
N GLY A 207 15.54 -4.47 -13.38
CA GLY A 207 14.54 -4.65 -12.34
C GLY A 207 13.34 -5.47 -12.82
N GLU A 208 12.97 -6.50 -12.06
CA GLU A 208 11.87 -7.41 -12.41
C GLU A 208 10.76 -7.41 -11.36
N LEU A 209 11.08 -7.20 -10.08
CA LEU A 209 10.17 -7.36 -8.95
C LEU A 209 10.09 -6.11 -8.09
N LEU A 210 8.89 -5.72 -7.68
CA LEU A 210 8.64 -4.59 -6.80
C LEU A 210 7.91 -5.04 -5.53
N PHE A 211 8.60 -4.99 -4.38
CA PHE A 211 8.02 -5.24 -3.07
C PHE A 211 7.40 -3.95 -2.51
N MET A 212 6.09 -3.91 -2.36
CA MET A 212 5.32 -2.78 -1.87
C MET A 212 4.87 -3.00 -0.43
N SER A 213 5.04 -2.00 0.44
CA SER A 213 4.49 -2.01 1.79
C SER A 213 4.11 -0.61 2.30
N ASN A 214 3.24 -0.55 3.32
CA ASN A 214 2.94 0.71 4.01
C ASN A 214 4.11 1.14 4.90
N VAL A 215 4.36 2.45 5.00
CA VAL A 215 5.41 3.01 5.87
C VAL A 215 5.20 2.68 7.35
N ASP A 216 3.95 2.53 7.80
CA ASP A 216 3.58 2.29 9.19
C ASP A 216 3.55 0.80 9.61
N ASN A 217 3.62 -0.13 8.64
CA ASN A 217 3.80 -1.55 8.92
C ASN A 217 5.30 -1.90 8.88
N LEU A 218 5.97 -1.75 10.02
CA LEU A 218 7.41 -1.97 10.14
C LEU A 218 7.83 -3.44 10.01
N THR A 219 6.92 -4.38 10.28
CA THR A 219 7.21 -5.81 10.19
C THR A 219 7.04 -6.38 8.77
N ALA A 220 6.42 -5.62 7.86
CA ALA A 220 6.48 -5.86 6.41
C ALA A 220 7.88 -5.49 5.86
N THR A 221 8.83 -6.33 6.22
CA THR A 221 10.26 -6.26 5.84
C THR A 221 10.48 -6.87 4.45
N LEU A 222 11.51 -6.44 3.73
CA LEU A 222 11.91 -7.10 2.48
C LEU A 222 12.54 -8.48 2.79
N ASP A 223 11.70 -9.50 2.86
CA ASP A 223 12.09 -10.87 3.18
C ASP A 223 12.40 -11.66 1.89
N PRO A 224 13.65 -12.15 1.72
CA PRO A 224 14.04 -12.92 0.54
C PRO A 224 13.14 -14.13 0.28
N ALA A 225 12.61 -14.80 1.30
CA ALA A 225 11.74 -15.95 1.04
C ALA A 225 10.33 -15.55 0.62
N VAL A 226 9.87 -14.33 0.88
CA VAL A 226 8.64 -13.80 0.25
C VAL A 226 8.90 -13.53 -1.24
N VAL A 227 10.06 -12.97 -1.57
CA VAL A 227 10.50 -12.80 -2.98
C VAL A 227 10.61 -14.16 -3.68
N GLY A 228 11.22 -15.15 -3.03
CA GLY A 228 11.29 -16.53 -3.53
C GLY A 228 9.92 -17.17 -3.71
N ALA A 229 8.99 -16.97 -2.76
CA ALA A 229 7.62 -17.47 -2.87
C ALA A 229 6.89 -16.86 -4.07
N HIS A 230 7.10 -15.57 -4.34
CA HIS A 230 6.56 -14.91 -5.54
C HIS A 230 7.13 -15.53 -6.83
N LEU A 231 8.46 -15.69 -6.92
CA LEU A 231 9.12 -16.34 -8.05
C LEU A 231 8.61 -17.77 -8.30
N ALA A 232 8.45 -18.56 -7.23
CA ALA A 232 7.95 -19.92 -7.30
C ALA A 232 6.47 -19.97 -7.73
N GLY A 233 5.66 -19.00 -7.28
CA GLY A 233 4.24 -18.90 -7.59
C GLY A 233 3.92 -18.56 -9.04
N LYS A 234 4.86 -17.93 -9.78
CA LYS A 234 4.73 -17.57 -11.21
C LYS A 234 3.46 -16.78 -11.55
N LYS A 235 2.95 -16.01 -10.58
CA LYS A 235 1.82 -15.10 -10.75
C LYS A 235 2.34 -13.67 -10.67
N PRO A 236 1.78 -12.73 -11.45
CA PRO A 236 2.26 -11.35 -11.50
C PRO A 236 2.08 -10.58 -10.18
N VAL A 237 1.28 -11.09 -9.25
CA VAL A 237 1.05 -10.49 -7.93
C VAL A 237 1.14 -11.57 -6.85
N THR A 238 1.85 -11.27 -5.76
CA THR A 238 1.71 -11.96 -4.48
C THR A 238 1.25 -10.94 -3.44
N ALA A 239 0.20 -11.26 -2.68
CA ALA A 239 -0.27 -10.42 -1.58
C ALA A 239 -0.19 -11.18 -0.27
N GLU A 240 0.44 -10.57 0.74
CA GLU A 240 0.55 -11.15 2.06
C GLU A 240 -0.77 -11.05 2.82
N MET A 241 -1.19 -12.17 3.40
CA MET A 241 -2.41 -12.32 4.19
C MET A 241 -2.06 -12.72 5.62
N ALA A 242 -2.46 -11.94 6.62
CA ALA A 242 -2.24 -12.28 8.01
C ALA A 242 -3.49 -12.96 8.61
N PRO A 243 -3.34 -13.84 9.62
CA PRO A 243 -4.47 -14.36 10.39
C PRO A 243 -5.40 -13.25 10.89
N ASN A 244 -6.69 -13.38 10.63
CA ASN A 244 -7.71 -12.43 11.07
C ASN A 244 -7.86 -12.49 12.61
N SER A 245 -8.07 -11.34 13.26
CA SER A 245 -8.34 -11.24 14.69
C SER A 245 -9.59 -10.39 14.95
N PRO A 246 -10.32 -10.63 16.05
CA PRO A 246 -11.52 -9.85 16.37
C PRO A 246 -11.27 -8.34 16.34
N GLY A 247 -12.03 -7.62 15.52
CA GLY A 247 -11.93 -6.17 15.39
C GLY A 247 -11.03 -5.67 14.25
N ASP A 248 -10.36 -6.56 13.52
CA ASP A 248 -9.71 -6.17 12.28
C ASP A 248 -10.76 -5.71 11.26
N LYS A 249 -10.47 -4.56 10.66
CA LYS A 249 -11.28 -3.98 9.59
C LYS A 249 -10.36 -3.72 8.42
N GLY A 250 -10.63 -4.36 7.30
CA GLY A 250 -9.85 -4.24 6.08
C GLY A 250 -10.33 -5.22 5.02
N GLY A 251 -9.61 -5.27 3.91
CA GLY A 251 -9.87 -6.25 2.87
C GLY A 251 -9.44 -7.65 3.23
N ALA A 252 -10.00 -8.61 2.52
CA ALA A 252 -9.70 -10.04 2.65
C ALA A 252 -9.73 -10.69 1.25
N PRO A 253 -9.06 -11.83 1.05
CA PRO A 253 -9.19 -12.57 -0.19
C PRO A 253 -10.58 -13.22 -0.25
N ALA A 254 -11.25 -13.08 -1.39
CA ALA A 254 -12.55 -13.69 -1.67
C ALA A 254 -12.65 -14.03 -3.16
N ARG A 255 -13.59 -14.91 -3.52
CA ARG A 255 -13.93 -15.16 -4.92
C ARG A 255 -15.12 -14.29 -5.30
N VAL A 256 -14.96 -13.48 -6.34
CA VAL A 256 -16.05 -12.70 -6.92
C VAL A 256 -16.30 -13.25 -8.32
N ASP A 257 -17.49 -13.80 -8.53
CA ASP A 257 -17.87 -14.48 -9.77
C ASP A 257 -16.82 -15.50 -10.24
N GLY A 258 -16.26 -16.25 -9.27
CA GLY A 258 -15.25 -17.28 -9.49
C GLY A 258 -13.80 -16.79 -9.52
N VAL A 259 -13.55 -15.48 -9.54
CA VAL A 259 -12.20 -14.89 -9.59
C VAL A 259 -11.68 -14.59 -8.18
N PRO A 260 -10.60 -15.25 -7.72
CA PRO A 260 -9.95 -14.92 -6.45
C PRO A 260 -9.31 -13.53 -6.51
N GLN A 261 -9.72 -12.63 -5.63
CA GLN A 261 -9.24 -11.25 -5.55
C GLN A 261 -9.34 -10.71 -4.12
N ILE A 262 -8.66 -9.59 -3.86
CA ILE A 262 -8.80 -8.84 -2.62
C ILE A 262 -10.07 -8.00 -2.71
N VAL A 263 -10.93 -8.15 -1.71
CA VAL A 263 -12.16 -7.39 -1.55
C VAL A 263 -12.06 -6.60 -0.24
N GLU A 264 -12.20 -5.27 -0.29
CA GLU A 264 -12.24 -4.44 0.92
C GLU A 264 -13.53 -4.67 1.71
N GLY A 265 -13.44 -4.52 3.04
CA GLY A 265 -14.56 -4.73 3.97
C GLY A 265 -15.88 -4.05 3.54
N PHE A 266 -15.81 -2.80 3.11
CA PHE A 266 -17.00 -2.03 2.70
C PHE A 266 -17.60 -2.47 1.34
N ARG A 267 -16.90 -3.33 0.59
CA ARG A 267 -17.34 -3.86 -0.71
C ARG A 267 -18.07 -5.20 -0.58
N PHE A 268 -17.93 -5.91 0.54
CA PHE A 268 -18.68 -7.15 0.75
C PHE A 268 -20.20 -6.88 0.74
N PRO A 269 -21.01 -7.79 0.19
CA PRO A 269 -22.46 -7.79 0.39
C PRO A 269 -22.80 -7.76 1.88
N SER A 270 -23.88 -7.07 2.26
CA SER A 270 -24.24 -6.89 3.68
C SER A 270 -24.62 -8.18 4.41
N ASP A 271 -24.99 -9.20 3.65
CA ASP A 271 -25.35 -10.55 4.09
C ASP A 271 -24.17 -11.53 4.04
N PHE A 272 -22.99 -11.09 3.57
CA PHE A 272 -21.79 -11.89 3.58
C PHE A 272 -21.09 -11.83 4.94
N ASP A 273 -20.81 -12.99 5.52
CA ASP A 273 -20.06 -13.11 6.76
C ASP A 273 -18.55 -12.99 6.48
N GLN A 274 -18.00 -11.78 6.58
CA GLN A 274 -16.56 -11.54 6.39
C GLN A 274 -15.73 -12.26 7.47
N ASP A 275 -16.25 -12.46 8.68
CA ASP A 275 -15.52 -13.11 9.78
C ASP A 275 -15.28 -14.60 9.50
N SER A 276 -16.01 -15.19 8.55
CA SER A 276 -15.74 -16.53 8.04
C SER A 276 -14.40 -16.66 7.29
N ILE A 277 -13.79 -15.54 6.87
CA ILE A 277 -12.50 -15.53 6.19
C ILE A 277 -11.38 -15.50 7.26
N PRO A 278 -10.52 -16.53 7.33
CA PRO A 278 -9.55 -16.69 8.42
C PRO A 278 -8.32 -15.77 8.29
N VAL A 279 -8.23 -15.03 7.19
CA VAL A 279 -7.10 -14.16 6.89
C VAL A 279 -7.57 -12.83 6.31
N PHE A 280 -6.76 -11.80 6.43
CA PHE A 280 -7.05 -10.47 5.87
C PHE A 280 -5.81 -9.88 5.20
N ASN A 281 -6.05 -8.92 4.31
CA ASN A 281 -5.03 -8.25 3.51
C ASN A 281 -4.15 -7.35 4.37
N THR A 282 -2.84 -7.59 4.33
CA THR A 282 -1.83 -6.76 5.02
C THR A 282 -1.50 -5.47 4.27
N ASN A 283 -1.95 -5.35 3.01
CA ASN A 283 -1.51 -4.35 2.04
C ASN A 283 0.02 -4.37 1.78
N THR A 284 0.63 -5.57 1.89
CA THR A 284 2.00 -5.85 1.48
C THR A 284 1.96 -6.75 0.25
N LEU A 285 2.52 -6.30 -0.87
CA LEU A 285 2.43 -6.98 -2.15
C LEU A 285 3.79 -7.08 -2.83
N VAL A 286 4.02 -8.14 -3.59
CA VAL A 286 5.11 -8.25 -4.56
C VAL A 286 4.49 -8.25 -5.95
N PHE A 287 4.98 -7.38 -6.82
CA PHE A 287 4.55 -7.29 -8.21
C PHE A 287 5.68 -7.69 -9.16
N ASP A 288 5.33 -8.41 -10.23
CA ASP A 288 6.08 -8.35 -11.48
C ASP A 288 6.05 -6.87 -11.95
N ALA A 289 7.21 -6.23 -12.09
CA ALA A 289 7.30 -4.82 -12.46
C ALA A 289 6.57 -4.52 -13.77
N LYS A 290 6.68 -5.41 -14.76
CA LYS A 290 5.96 -5.32 -16.03
C LYS A 290 4.44 -5.27 -15.87
N ALA A 291 3.88 -5.89 -14.82
CA ALA A 291 2.43 -5.88 -14.60
C ALA A 291 1.92 -4.50 -14.18
N LEU A 292 2.79 -3.63 -13.66
CA LEU A 292 2.45 -2.24 -13.35
C LEU A 292 2.57 -1.30 -14.57
N ALA A 293 3.03 -1.79 -15.72
CA ALA A 293 3.11 -1.01 -16.95
C ALA A 293 1.75 -0.86 -17.65
N ASP A 294 0.84 -1.80 -17.38
CA ASP A 294 -0.52 -1.83 -17.94
C ASP A 294 -1.43 -0.77 -17.31
N ASP A 295 -2.52 -0.46 -18.02
CA ASP A 295 -3.56 0.42 -17.53
C ASP A 295 -4.77 -0.38 -17.02
N PHE A 296 -5.08 -0.23 -15.73
CA PHE A 296 -6.18 -0.93 -15.09
C PHE A 296 -7.32 0.05 -14.85
N ARG A 297 -8.53 -0.33 -15.30
CA ARG A 297 -9.75 0.41 -15.02
C ARG A 297 -10.26 0.08 -13.60
N LEU A 298 -9.49 0.49 -12.60
CA LEU A 298 -9.86 0.36 -11.20
C LEU A 298 -11.16 1.12 -10.91
N THR A 299 -11.92 0.61 -9.96
CA THR A 299 -13.16 1.20 -9.51
C THR A 299 -12.87 2.44 -8.66
N TRP A 300 -13.65 3.49 -8.86
CA TRP A 300 -13.67 4.66 -8.00
C TRP A 300 -14.68 4.44 -6.87
N PHE A 301 -14.20 4.30 -5.65
CA PHE A 301 -15.03 4.12 -4.47
C PHE A 301 -15.34 5.46 -3.83
N ALA A 302 -16.63 5.80 -3.69
CA ALA A 302 -17.05 6.98 -2.95
C ALA A 302 -17.03 6.68 -1.45
N VAL A 303 -16.21 7.40 -0.70
CA VAL A 303 -16.05 7.23 0.74
C VAL A 303 -16.40 8.54 1.43
N THR A 304 -17.37 8.47 2.33
CA THR A 304 -17.70 9.60 3.20
C THR A 304 -16.69 9.68 4.35
N LYS A 305 -16.02 10.82 4.51
CA LYS A 305 -15.24 11.18 5.70
C LYS A 305 -15.84 12.39 6.38
N LYS A 306 -15.32 12.69 7.57
CA LYS A 306 -15.53 13.97 8.25
C LYS A 306 -14.29 14.86 8.10
N VAL A 307 -14.50 16.07 7.62
CA VAL A 307 -13.48 17.15 7.62
C VAL A 307 -14.13 18.32 8.36
N ASP A 308 -13.52 18.78 9.45
CA ASP A 308 -14.10 19.80 10.34
C ASP A 308 -15.54 19.50 10.81
N GLU A 309 -15.83 18.22 11.10
CA GLU A 309 -17.17 17.68 11.39
C GLU A 309 -18.21 17.77 10.25
N LEU A 310 -17.81 18.24 9.07
CA LEU A 310 -18.67 18.27 7.88
C LEU A 310 -18.45 17.00 7.04
N PRO A 311 -19.52 16.42 6.45
CA PRO A 311 -19.41 15.28 5.56
C PRO A 311 -18.70 15.70 4.27
N ALA A 312 -17.62 14.98 3.93
CA ALA A 312 -16.86 15.17 2.70
C ALA A 312 -16.73 13.83 1.98
N ILE A 313 -17.08 13.81 0.70
CA ILE A 313 -16.89 12.68 -0.20
C ILE A 313 -15.49 12.73 -0.78
N GLN A 314 -14.80 11.60 -0.68
CA GLN A 314 -13.60 11.28 -1.45
C GLN A 314 -13.90 10.16 -2.42
N LEU A 315 -13.24 10.17 -3.55
CA LEU A 315 -13.29 9.13 -4.55
C LEU A 315 -11.91 8.47 -4.55
N GLU A 316 -11.83 7.26 -4.03
CA GLU A 316 -10.56 6.57 -3.77
C GLU A 316 -10.45 5.32 -4.65
N ARG A 317 -9.23 5.00 -5.09
CA ARG A 317 -8.87 3.73 -5.74
C ARG A 317 -7.97 2.93 -4.82
N LEU A 318 -8.00 1.60 -4.98
CA LEU A 318 -7.32 0.69 -4.07
C LEU A 318 -6.43 -0.27 -4.83
N VAL A 319 -5.15 -0.33 -4.46
CA VAL A 319 -4.15 -1.19 -5.11
C VAL A 319 -4.51 -2.68 -5.04
N GLY A 320 -5.20 -3.12 -3.99
CA GLY A 320 -5.65 -4.50 -3.85
C GLY A 320 -6.58 -4.95 -4.96
N GLU A 321 -7.33 -4.03 -5.58
CA GLU A 321 -8.22 -4.33 -6.70
C GLU A 321 -7.47 -4.78 -7.96
N LEU A 322 -6.15 -4.53 -8.07
CA LEU A 322 -5.34 -5.11 -9.15
C LEU A 322 -5.46 -6.64 -9.22
N THR A 323 -5.70 -7.30 -8.10
CA THR A 323 -5.91 -8.76 -8.05
C THR A 323 -7.22 -9.23 -8.72
N ALA A 324 -8.13 -8.31 -9.05
CA ALA A 324 -9.28 -8.61 -9.90
C ALA A 324 -8.91 -8.72 -11.40
N PHE A 325 -7.79 -8.11 -11.79
CA PHE A 325 -7.29 -8.05 -13.17
C PHE A 325 -6.08 -8.96 -13.39
N LEU A 326 -5.29 -9.17 -12.34
CA LEU A 326 -4.05 -9.93 -12.35
C LEU A 326 -4.18 -11.17 -11.47
N PRO A 327 -3.83 -12.36 -11.98
CA PRO A 327 -3.75 -13.56 -11.15
C PRO A 327 -2.85 -13.31 -9.94
N ALA A 328 -3.34 -13.63 -8.74
CA ALA A 328 -2.63 -13.37 -7.50
C ALA A 328 -2.36 -14.65 -6.71
N THR A 329 -1.22 -14.69 -6.02
CA THR A 329 -0.94 -15.62 -4.91
C THR A 329 -1.32 -14.92 -3.62
N PHE A 330 -2.22 -15.48 -2.83
CA PHE A 330 -2.45 -15.00 -1.47
C PHE A 330 -1.57 -15.79 -0.51
N LEU A 331 -0.48 -15.15 -0.08
CA LEU A 331 0.53 -15.77 0.76
C LEU A 331 0.18 -15.56 2.23
N ARG A 332 -0.22 -16.61 2.95
CA ARG A 332 -0.45 -16.52 4.39
C ARG A 332 0.90 -16.36 5.11
N VAL A 333 0.99 -15.31 5.91
CA VAL A 333 2.18 -14.94 6.70
C VAL A 333 1.86 -14.92 8.19
N GLU A 334 2.89 -14.95 9.03
CA GLU A 334 2.70 -14.83 10.47
C GLU A 334 2.36 -13.39 10.88
N ARG A 335 1.47 -13.27 11.87
CA ARG A 335 1.09 -11.97 12.45
C ARG A 335 1.96 -11.58 13.64
N GLU A 336 2.43 -12.59 14.37
CA GLU A 336 3.06 -12.44 15.68
C GLU A 336 4.38 -13.22 15.73
N GLY A 337 5.18 -12.94 16.76
CA GLY A 337 6.49 -13.51 17.01
C GLY A 337 7.60 -12.96 16.09
N GLU A 338 8.71 -13.68 16.09
CA GLU A 338 9.91 -13.35 15.31
C GLU A 338 9.68 -13.28 13.80
N ASP A 339 8.66 -13.98 13.28
CA ASP A 339 8.29 -13.95 11.87
C ASP A 339 7.07 -13.08 11.57
N ALA A 340 6.60 -12.26 12.53
CA ALA A 340 5.50 -11.31 12.31
C ALA A 340 5.74 -10.46 11.06
N ARG A 341 4.71 -10.30 10.22
CA ARG A 341 4.75 -9.45 9.00
C ARG A 341 3.66 -8.37 8.98
N PHE A 342 2.83 -8.32 10.02
CA PHE A 342 1.74 -7.35 10.11
C PHE A 342 1.60 -6.68 11.48
N GLN A 343 2.27 -5.54 11.65
CA GLN A 343 2.19 -4.71 12.84
C GLN A 343 2.03 -3.21 12.51
N PRO A 344 0.98 -2.81 11.76
CA PRO A 344 0.72 -1.39 11.49
C PRO A 344 0.30 -0.64 12.74
N ALA A 345 0.76 0.60 12.92
CA ALA A 345 0.32 1.45 14.02
C ALA A 345 -0.48 2.66 13.51
N LYS A 346 -1.78 2.74 13.83
CA LYS A 346 -2.67 3.82 13.33
C LYS A 346 -2.68 5.07 14.21
N ASP A 347 -2.37 4.92 15.49
CA ASP A 347 -2.31 5.99 16.49
C ASP A 347 -1.17 5.76 17.51
N PRO A 348 -0.82 6.77 18.33
CA PRO A 348 0.29 6.65 19.28
C PRO A 348 0.13 5.49 20.27
N GLU A 349 -1.09 5.23 20.73
CA GLU A 349 -1.34 4.17 21.71
C GLU A 349 -1.15 2.78 21.08
N GLU A 350 -1.64 2.58 19.85
CA GLU A 350 -1.37 1.37 19.08
C GLU A 350 0.12 1.16 18.83
N LEU A 351 0.86 2.23 18.52
CA LEU A 351 2.30 2.16 18.32
C LEU A 351 2.99 1.65 19.58
N VAL A 352 2.73 2.26 20.73
CA VAL A 352 3.31 1.83 22.03
C VAL A 352 2.99 0.37 22.32
N ARG A 353 1.74 -0.07 22.12
CA ARG A 353 1.34 -1.47 22.33
C ARG A 353 2.08 -2.47 21.44
N ARG A 354 2.51 -2.05 20.25
CA ARG A 354 3.17 -2.92 19.26
C ARG A 354 4.69 -2.85 19.29
N GLN A 355 5.30 -1.94 20.07
CA GLN A 355 6.75 -1.73 20.04
C GLN A 355 7.55 -3.00 20.37
N ASP A 356 7.13 -3.80 21.35
CA ASP A 356 7.85 -5.03 21.72
C ASP A 356 7.79 -6.10 20.61
N GLU A 357 6.62 -6.22 19.98
CA GLU A 357 6.38 -7.11 18.85
C GLU A 357 7.20 -6.70 17.63
N ILE A 358 7.15 -5.40 17.28
CA ILE A 358 7.96 -4.81 16.20
C ILE A 358 9.45 -5.04 16.49
N ARG A 359 9.91 -4.77 17.72
CA ARG A 359 11.32 -4.94 18.10
C ARG A 359 11.75 -6.41 17.96
N THR A 360 10.92 -7.34 18.38
CA THR A 360 11.19 -8.78 18.29
C THR A 360 11.37 -9.21 16.83
N ALA A 361 10.42 -8.84 15.96
CA ALA A 361 10.49 -9.18 14.53
C ALA A 361 11.66 -8.49 13.80
N LEU A 362 11.95 -7.22 14.10
CA LEU A 362 13.05 -6.49 13.47
C LEU A 362 14.43 -7.03 13.88
N ARG A 363 14.62 -7.39 15.16
CA ARG A 363 15.85 -8.05 15.64
C ARG A 363 16.06 -9.40 14.99
N ALA A 364 15.01 -10.22 14.89
CA ALA A 364 15.07 -11.52 14.24
C ALA A 364 15.51 -11.42 12.77
N ARG A 365 15.30 -10.27 12.11
CA ARG A 365 15.69 -10.00 10.72
C ARG A 365 16.96 -9.15 10.58
N GLY A 366 17.65 -8.85 11.68
CA GLY A 366 18.89 -8.09 11.67
C GLY A 366 18.73 -6.62 11.23
N VAL A 367 17.54 -6.05 11.38
CA VAL A 367 17.26 -4.65 11.01
C VAL A 367 17.77 -3.69 12.08
N ILE A 368 17.67 -4.08 13.36
CA ILE A 368 18.08 -3.32 14.54
C ILE A 368 18.93 -4.15 15.49
#